data_AF-A0A7G8PCL3-F1
#
_entry.id   AF-A0A7G8PCL3-F1
#
_cell.length_a   1.000
_cell.length_b   1.000
_cell.length_c   1.000
_cell.angle_alpha   90.00
_cell.angle_beta   90.00
_cell.angle_gamma   90.00
#
_symmetry.space_group_name_H-M   'P 1'
#
loop_
_entity.id
_entity.type
_entity.pdbx_description
1 polymer ?
#
loop_
_entity_poly.entity_id
_entity_poly.type
_entity_poly.pdbx_seq_one_letter_code
_entity_poly.pdbx_strand_id
1 'polypeptide(L)'
;MARRIAAALNAPDMSRPNDIGFFWLVALTADDTIVVANSYGIAYMPDGVNLPEQVKMVSADTAIPAAERARWATYPVAALTAWAQAHETTLRAVIGTTTHLEGIDPGAHKILLDDDDIPPSGKMTGRDRLQVSFPDAATKLAAVKDPDLIAQLPPAQADSTPPANETFTLWFDVMQPLMSAATGREIAHLNAFALFAAHSADLALYRAHNAAETADQRAAIADWLYWLHQYDLLTEAQADVTAKA
;
A
#
# COMPACT_ATOMS: atom_id res chain seq x y z
N MET A 1 -8.27 2.37 -20.93
CA MET A 1 -8.09 1.44 -19.79
C MET A 1 -7.78 2.20 -18.50
N ALA A 2 -6.70 3.00 -18.44
CA ALA A 2 -6.30 3.77 -17.26
C ALA A 2 -7.43 4.53 -16.55
N ARG A 3 -8.30 5.25 -17.28
CA ARG A 3 -9.46 5.95 -16.70
C ARG A 3 -10.43 5.03 -15.95
N ARG A 4 -10.68 3.82 -16.47
CA ARG A 4 -11.58 2.85 -15.80
C ARG A 4 -10.95 2.29 -14.53
N ILE A 5 -9.65 2.05 -14.54
CA ILE A 5 -8.90 1.64 -13.34
C ILE A 5 -8.93 2.76 -12.30
N ALA A 6 -8.73 4.01 -12.72
CA ALA A 6 -8.81 5.16 -11.83
C ALA A 6 -10.19 5.32 -11.18
N ALA A 7 -11.25 5.17 -11.97
CA ALA A 7 -12.62 5.19 -11.46
C ALA A 7 -12.87 4.03 -10.47
N ALA A 8 -12.47 2.80 -10.83
CA ALA A 8 -12.59 1.65 -9.95
C ALA A 8 -11.84 1.85 -8.64
N LEU A 9 -10.57 2.28 -8.67
CA LEU A 9 -9.76 2.52 -7.47
C LEU A 9 -10.31 3.63 -6.56
N ASN A 10 -11.10 4.57 -7.09
CA ASN A 10 -11.75 5.60 -6.28
C ASN A 10 -13.18 5.23 -5.85
N ALA A 11 -13.61 3.97 -6.06
CA ALA A 11 -14.88 3.48 -5.55
C ALA A 11 -14.84 3.32 -4.01
N PRO A 12 -16.01 3.38 -3.32
CA PRO A 12 -16.07 3.40 -1.85
C PRO A 12 -15.48 2.17 -1.14
N ASP A 13 -15.38 1.03 -1.83
CA ASP A 13 -14.86 -0.23 -1.29
C ASP A 13 -13.35 -0.44 -1.53
N MET A 14 -12.66 0.53 -2.16
CA MET A 14 -11.21 0.47 -2.44
C MET A 14 -10.33 1.19 -1.40
N SER A 15 -10.93 1.60 -0.29
CA SER A 15 -10.28 2.09 0.93
C SER A 15 -10.95 1.44 2.15
N ARG A 16 -10.31 1.47 3.33
CA ARG A 16 -11.03 1.04 4.53
C ARG A 16 -12.08 2.10 4.91
N PRO A 17 -13.18 1.71 5.57
CA PRO A 17 -14.14 2.67 6.09
C PRO A 17 -13.46 3.66 7.02
N ASN A 18 -13.72 4.95 6.81
CA ASN A 18 -13.14 6.06 7.59
C ASN A 18 -11.63 6.28 7.41
N ASP A 19 -11.01 5.78 6.34
CA ASP A 19 -9.61 6.10 6.01
C ASP A 19 -9.48 7.59 5.64
N ILE A 20 -9.15 8.42 6.62
CA ILE A 20 -9.00 9.86 6.41
C ILE A 20 -7.76 10.10 5.54
N GLY A 21 -7.94 10.92 4.51
CA GLY A 21 -6.87 11.34 3.61
C GLY A 21 -6.37 10.24 2.67
N PHE A 22 -6.97 9.04 2.67
CA PHE A 22 -6.63 8.00 1.71
C PHE A 22 -7.28 8.28 0.35
N PHE A 23 -6.51 8.24 -0.72
CA PHE A 23 -7.03 8.31 -2.09
C PHE A 23 -6.03 7.71 -3.07
N TRP A 24 -6.54 7.29 -4.24
CA TRP A 24 -5.74 6.75 -5.34
C TRP A 24 -5.63 7.75 -6.48
N LEU A 25 -4.42 7.83 -7.06
CA LEU A 25 -4.18 8.44 -8.37
C LEU A 25 -3.62 7.40 -9.34
N VAL A 26 -3.94 7.57 -10.61
CA VAL A 26 -3.47 6.72 -11.71
C VAL A 26 -2.79 7.59 -12.75
N ALA A 27 -1.67 7.14 -13.30
CA ALA A 27 -1.06 7.76 -14.46
C ALA A 27 -0.90 6.80 -15.64
N LEU A 28 -0.89 7.37 -16.83
CA LEU A 28 -0.51 6.72 -18.07
C LEU A 28 0.80 7.36 -18.53
N THR A 29 1.82 6.55 -18.79
CA THR A 29 3.13 7.00 -19.24
C THR A 29 3.24 7.04 -20.77
N ALA A 30 4.33 7.61 -21.29
CA ALA A 30 4.64 7.70 -22.72
C ALA A 30 4.70 6.32 -23.41
N ASP A 31 5.19 5.31 -22.69
CA ASP A 31 5.32 3.91 -23.09
C ASP A 31 4.05 3.06 -22.82
N ASP A 32 2.90 3.70 -22.57
CA ASP A 32 1.60 3.07 -22.28
C ASP A 32 1.56 2.23 -20.99
N THR A 33 2.53 2.39 -20.10
CA THR A 33 2.51 1.79 -18.76
C THR A 33 1.47 2.50 -17.89
N ILE A 34 0.63 1.71 -17.19
CA ILE A 34 -0.32 2.22 -16.21
C ILE A 34 0.31 2.09 -14.83
N VAL A 35 0.46 3.22 -14.14
CA VAL A 35 1.02 3.25 -12.78
C VAL A 35 0.02 3.87 -11.81
N VAL A 36 0.05 3.43 -10.55
CA VAL A 36 -0.85 3.90 -9.49
C VAL A 36 -0.07 4.30 -8.24
N ALA A 37 -0.60 5.30 -7.56
CA ALA A 37 -0.10 5.79 -6.28
C ALA A 37 -1.27 6.01 -5.34
N ASN A 38 -1.07 5.82 -4.04
CA ASN A 38 -1.99 6.30 -3.01
C ASN A 38 -1.27 7.18 -2.00
N SER A 39 -2.05 7.92 -1.23
CA SER A 39 -1.55 8.92 -0.28
C SER A 39 -0.90 8.35 0.99
N TYR A 40 -1.05 7.06 1.29
CA TYR A 40 -0.38 6.47 2.46
C TYR A 40 1.05 6.04 2.10
N GLY A 41 1.32 5.77 0.82
CA GLY A 41 2.66 5.50 0.32
C GLY A 41 3.21 4.13 0.75
N ILE A 42 4.52 3.95 0.54
CA ILE A 42 5.31 2.76 0.92
C ILE A 42 4.58 1.43 0.71
N ALA A 43 4.32 1.07 -0.55
CA ALA A 43 3.70 -0.19 -0.98
C ALA A 43 2.35 -0.58 -0.31
N TYR A 44 1.74 0.32 0.47
CA TYR A 44 0.50 0.02 1.18
C TYR A 44 -0.66 -0.17 0.21
N MET A 45 -1.32 -1.32 0.29
CA MET A 45 -2.58 -1.58 -0.39
C MET A 45 -3.62 -2.08 0.63
N PRO A 46 -4.85 -1.51 0.65
CA PRO A 46 -5.92 -2.00 1.51
C PRO A 46 -6.24 -3.47 1.23
N ASP A 47 -6.69 -4.17 2.27
CA ASP A 47 -7.12 -5.56 2.14
C ASP A 47 -8.33 -5.68 1.20
N GLY A 48 -8.37 -6.74 0.40
CA GLY A 48 -9.41 -6.96 -0.61
C GLY A 48 -9.31 -6.12 -1.90
N VAL A 49 -8.32 -5.22 -2.00
CA VAL A 49 -8.00 -4.53 -3.26
C VAL A 49 -7.08 -5.42 -4.10
N ASN A 50 -7.40 -5.57 -5.38
CA ASN A 50 -6.56 -6.29 -6.35
C ASN A 50 -6.21 -5.36 -7.52
N LEU A 51 -4.94 -5.38 -7.93
CA LEU A 51 -4.48 -4.63 -9.10
C LEU A 51 -4.37 -5.55 -10.33
N PRO A 52 -4.95 -5.16 -11.49
CA PRO A 52 -4.73 -5.88 -12.74
C PRO A 52 -3.24 -6.07 -13.05
N GLU A 53 -2.90 -7.14 -13.77
CA GLU A 53 -1.50 -7.57 -14.02
C GLU A 53 -0.63 -6.46 -14.62
N GLN A 54 -1.20 -5.66 -15.52
CA GLN A 54 -0.52 -4.59 -16.23
C GLN A 54 -0.29 -3.30 -15.42
N VAL A 55 -0.81 -3.21 -14.20
CA VAL A 55 -0.77 -1.99 -13.37
C VAL A 55 0.42 -2.02 -12.41
N LYS A 56 1.31 -1.04 -12.42
CA LYS A 56 2.40 -0.98 -11.44
C LYS A 56 2.07 -0.04 -10.28
N MET A 57 2.34 -0.46 -9.06
CA MET A 57 2.23 0.43 -7.90
C MET A 57 3.57 1.13 -7.67
N VAL A 58 3.59 2.46 -7.80
CA VAL A 58 4.85 3.23 -7.77
C VAL A 58 5.59 3.08 -6.45
N SER A 59 4.84 3.02 -5.34
CA SER A 59 5.41 2.89 -4.02
C SER A 59 5.83 1.45 -3.67
N ALA A 60 5.59 0.48 -4.56
CA ALA A 60 6.06 -0.92 -4.43
C ALA A 60 7.25 -1.23 -5.36
N ASP A 61 7.72 -0.27 -6.15
CA ASP A 61 8.80 -0.49 -7.09
C ASP A 61 10.15 -0.59 -6.39
N THR A 62 10.73 -1.79 -6.35
CA THR A 62 12.01 -2.08 -5.71
C THR A 62 13.21 -1.58 -6.49
N ALA A 63 13.05 -1.10 -7.73
CA ALA A 63 14.11 -0.40 -8.44
C ALA A 63 14.42 0.97 -7.81
N ILE A 64 13.50 1.49 -6.99
CA ILE A 64 13.63 2.76 -6.28
C ILE A 64 13.80 2.49 -4.77
N PRO A 65 14.85 3.01 -4.12
CA PRO A 65 15.10 2.80 -2.69
C PRO A 65 13.88 3.16 -1.81
N ALA A 66 13.66 2.43 -0.71
CA ALA A 66 12.49 2.66 0.14
C ALA A 66 12.50 4.07 0.75
N ALA A 67 13.68 4.55 1.15
CA ALA A 67 13.87 5.91 1.63
C ALA A 67 13.46 6.99 0.61
N GLU A 68 13.68 6.76 -0.69
CA GLU A 68 13.24 7.68 -1.73
C GLU A 68 11.73 7.64 -1.90
N ARG A 69 11.15 6.43 -1.96
CA ARG A 69 9.69 6.23 -2.04
C ARG A 69 8.95 6.84 -0.84
N ALA A 70 9.56 6.83 0.35
CA ALA A 70 8.97 7.40 1.58
C ALA A 70 8.73 8.90 1.49
N ARG A 71 9.58 9.63 0.75
CA ARG A 71 9.43 11.08 0.58
C ARG A 71 8.17 11.46 -0.17
N TRP A 72 7.55 10.51 -0.85
CA TRP A 72 6.30 10.71 -1.59
C TRP A 72 5.07 10.31 -0.81
N ALA A 73 5.22 9.78 0.42
CA ALA A 73 4.09 9.55 1.30
C ALA A 73 3.31 10.86 1.49
N THR A 74 1.99 10.78 1.47
CA THR A 74 1.06 11.93 1.48
C THR A 74 1.05 12.78 0.20
N TYR A 75 1.89 12.47 -0.80
CA TYR A 75 2.04 13.23 -2.04
C TYR A 75 1.98 12.36 -3.32
N PRO A 76 0.82 11.76 -3.67
CA PRO A 76 0.71 10.82 -4.80
C PRO A 76 1.11 11.39 -6.17
N VAL A 77 0.85 12.68 -6.44
CA VAL A 77 1.32 13.31 -7.69
C VAL A 77 2.84 13.33 -7.77
N ALA A 78 3.52 13.66 -6.67
CA ALA A 78 4.98 13.62 -6.61
C ALA A 78 5.50 12.19 -6.80
N ALA A 79 4.82 11.19 -6.24
CA ALA A 79 5.15 9.78 -6.42
C ALA A 79 5.11 9.36 -7.90
N LEU A 80 4.04 9.74 -8.62
CA LEU A 80 3.88 9.42 -10.05
C LEU A 80 4.95 10.10 -10.90
N THR A 81 5.23 11.38 -10.64
CA THR A 81 6.24 12.15 -11.39
C THR A 81 7.65 11.64 -11.14
N ALA A 82 8.00 11.36 -9.88
CA ALA A 82 9.31 10.84 -9.51
C ALA A 82 9.54 9.41 -10.04
N TRP A 83 8.50 8.56 -10.01
CA TRP A 83 8.57 7.23 -10.62
C TRP A 83 8.84 7.32 -12.13
N ALA A 84 8.14 8.21 -12.86
CA ALA A 84 8.39 8.39 -14.29
C ALA A 84 9.83 8.85 -14.58
N GLN A 85 10.37 9.77 -13.76
CA GLN A 85 11.76 10.21 -13.87
C GLN A 85 12.76 9.08 -13.64
N ALA A 86 12.56 8.27 -12.60
CA ALA A 86 13.44 7.14 -12.28
C ALA A 86 13.45 6.05 -13.38
N HIS A 87 12.36 5.93 -14.15
CA HIS A 87 12.23 5.00 -15.27
C HIS A 87 12.46 5.64 -16.64
N GLU A 88 13.03 6.85 -16.69
CA GLU A 88 13.35 7.57 -17.92
C GLU A 88 12.16 7.70 -18.90
N THR A 89 10.94 7.80 -18.36
CA THR A 89 9.69 7.99 -19.12
C THR A 89 9.01 9.30 -18.72
N THR A 90 7.93 9.67 -19.40
CA THR A 90 7.13 10.86 -19.08
C THR A 90 5.67 10.49 -18.85
N LEU A 91 4.98 11.28 -18.03
CA LEU A 91 3.55 11.13 -17.83
C LEU A 91 2.79 11.75 -19.02
N ARG A 92 1.90 10.97 -19.65
CA ARG A 92 0.95 11.46 -20.66
C ARG A 92 -0.32 11.99 -20.02
N ALA A 93 -0.81 11.29 -19.00
CA ALA A 93 -1.98 11.72 -18.26
C ALA A 93 -1.91 11.30 -16.78
N VAL A 94 -2.53 12.11 -15.92
CA VAL A 94 -2.79 11.79 -14.52
C VAL A 94 -4.30 11.88 -14.27
N ILE A 95 -4.84 10.86 -13.61
CA ILE A 95 -6.28 10.59 -13.46
C ILE A 95 -6.60 10.42 -11.98
N GLY A 96 -7.66 11.09 -11.53
CA GLY A 96 -8.12 11.08 -10.14
C GLY A 96 -9.38 11.93 -9.99
N THR A 97 -9.95 11.95 -8.80
CA THR A 97 -11.15 12.77 -8.54
C THR A 97 -10.84 14.26 -8.60
N THR A 98 -11.86 15.07 -8.87
CA THR A 98 -11.76 16.54 -8.86
C THR A 98 -11.15 17.05 -7.55
N THR A 99 -11.63 16.55 -6.40
CA THR A 99 -11.11 16.90 -5.06
C THR A 99 -9.59 16.74 -4.89
N HIS A 100 -8.99 15.73 -5.52
CA HIS A 100 -7.58 15.38 -5.29
C HIS A 100 -6.62 15.89 -6.38
N LEU A 101 -7.13 16.37 -7.52
CA LEU A 101 -6.31 16.86 -8.64
C LEU A 101 -6.56 18.33 -9.03
N GLU A 102 -7.63 18.93 -8.51
CA GLU A 102 -7.90 20.34 -8.73
C GLU A 102 -6.78 21.21 -8.10
N GLY A 103 -6.34 22.24 -8.82
CA GLY A 103 -5.26 23.12 -8.38
C GLY A 103 -3.84 22.54 -8.40
N ILE A 104 -3.66 21.23 -8.59
CA ILE A 104 -2.33 20.59 -8.70
C ILE A 104 -1.90 20.51 -10.17
N ASP A 105 -0.65 20.86 -10.49
CA ASP A 105 -0.06 20.63 -11.81
C ASP A 105 0.87 19.41 -11.78
N PRO A 106 0.49 18.27 -12.40
CA PRO A 106 1.34 17.10 -12.50
C PRO A 106 2.38 17.18 -13.63
N GLY A 107 2.40 18.27 -14.42
CA GLY A 107 3.24 18.38 -15.62
C GLY A 107 2.76 17.51 -16.79
N ALA A 108 1.50 17.04 -16.75
CA ALA A 108 0.88 16.16 -17.73
C ALA A 108 -0.62 16.46 -17.87
N HIS A 109 -1.29 15.86 -18.87
CA HIS A 109 -2.72 16.05 -19.07
C HIS A 109 -3.53 15.54 -17.87
N LYS A 110 -4.34 16.39 -17.25
CA LYS A 110 -5.23 16.00 -16.15
C LYS A 110 -6.55 15.46 -16.67
N ILE A 111 -6.97 14.31 -16.16
CA ILE A 111 -8.29 13.74 -16.37
C ILE A 111 -8.98 13.69 -15.01
N LEU A 112 -9.98 14.55 -14.82
CA LEU A 112 -10.77 14.58 -13.61
C LEU A 112 -11.91 13.56 -13.70
N LEU A 113 -12.15 12.87 -12.58
CA LEU A 113 -13.30 12.00 -12.38
C LEU A 113 -14.31 12.74 -11.50
N ASP A 114 -15.54 12.81 -11.97
CA ASP A 114 -16.67 13.28 -11.17
C ASP A 114 -17.40 12.07 -10.56
N ASP A 115 -18.31 12.32 -9.62
CA ASP A 115 -18.99 11.25 -8.86
C ASP A 115 -19.72 10.25 -9.79
N ASP A 116 -20.30 10.73 -10.90
CA ASP A 116 -21.00 9.90 -11.90
C ASP A 116 -20.05 8.93 -12.65
N ASP A 117 -18.74 9.17 -12.64
CA ASP A 117 -17.76 8.28 -13.25
C ASP A 117 -17.38 7.11 -12.34
N ILE A 118 -17.59 7.24 -11.03
CA ILE A 118 -17.13 6.29 -10.02
C ILE A 118 -18.19 5.18 -9.86
N PRO A 119 -17.82 3.91 -10.12
CA PRO A 119 -18.76 2.80 -9.95
C PRO A 119 -19.08 2.57 -8.47
N PRO A 120 -20.24 1.97 -8.14
CA PRO A 120 -20.58 1.60 -6.77
C PRO A 120 -19.60 0.62 -6.09
N SER A 121 -18.85 -0.14 -6.90
CA SER A 121 -17.79 -1.04 -6.44
C SER A 121 -16.61 -0.99 -7.40
N GLY A 122 -15.42 -0.95 -6.83
CA GLY A 122 -14.13 -0.92 -7.51
C GLY A 122 -13.49 -2.28 -7.69
N LYS A 123 -14.17 -3.38 -7.33
CA LYS A 123 -13.63 -4.72 -7.38
C LYS A 123 -13.06 -5.04 -8.76
N MET A 124 -11.78 -5.40 -8.76
CA MET A 124 -11.03 -5.84 -9.92
C MET A 124 -10.43 -7.22 -9.66
N THR A 125 -10.08 -7.92 -10.72
CA THR A 125 -9.31 -9.17 -10.64
C THR A 125 -7.83 -8.89 -10.87
N GLY A 126 -6.96 -9.57 -10.14
CA GLY A 126 -5.53 -9.47 -10.35
C GLY A 126 -4.76 -9.78 -9.08
N ARG A 127 -3.62 -9.10 -8.94
CA ARG A 127 -2.67 -9.34 -7.86
C ARG A 127 -3.16 -8.71 -6.56
N ASP A 128 -3.10 -9.49 -5.48
CA ASP A 128 -3.36 -9.01 -4.13
C ASP A 128 -2.18 -8.18 -3.57
N ARG A 129 -2.33 -7.69 -2.33
CA ARG A 129 -1.34 -6.81 -1.69
C ARG A 129 0.02 -7.45 -1.48
N LEU A 130 0.09 -8.76 -1.21
CA LEU A 130 1.38 -9.44 -1.08
C LEU A 130 2.02 -9.63 -2.46
N GLN A 131 1.24 -9.99 -3.48
CA GLN A 131 1.74 -10.13 -4.85
C GLN A 131 2.22 -8.81 -5.46
N VAL A 132 1.61 -7.69 -5.07
CA VAL A 132 2.02 -6.34 -5.50
C VAL A 132 3.25 -5.85 -4.73
N SER A 133 3.27 -5.98 -3.40
CA SER A 133 4.36 -5.41 -2.58
C SER A 133 5.58 -6.32 -2.48
N PHE A 134 5.38 -7.64 -2.40
CA PHE A 134 6.46 -8.61 -2.18
C PHE A 134 6.29 -9.88 -3.04
N PRO A 135 6.42 -9.76 -4.38
CA PRO A 135 6.09 -10.84 -5.33
C PRO A 135 6.90 -12.13 -5.10
N ASP A 136 8.14 -12.02 -4.67
CA ASP A 136 8.98 -13.18 -4.34
C ASP A 136 8.44 -13.98 -3.15
N ALA A 137 7.97 -13.30 -2.11
CA ALA A 137 7.36 -13.94 -0.95
C ALA A 137 6.01 -14.58 -1.32
N ALA A 138 5.19 -13.89 -2.13
CA ALA A 138 3.95 -14.45 -2.66
C ALA A 138 4.19 -15.75 -3.45
N THR A 139 5.20 -15.74 -4.34
CA THR A 139 5.58 -16.90 -5.16
C THR A 139 6.06 -18.06 -4.29
N LYS A 140 6.91 -17.78 -3.30
CA LYS A 140 7.38 -18.80 -2.34
C LYS A 140 6.22 -19.40 -1.56
N LEU A 141 5.33 -18.57 -1.02
CA LEU A 141 4.16 -19.04 -0.27
C LEU A 141 3.24 -19.91 -1.13
N ALA A 142 3.00 -19.52 -2.39
CA ALA A 142 2.19 -20.29 -3.33
C ALA A 142 2.77 -21.68 -3.63
N ALA A 143 4.09 -21.85 -3.55
CA ALA A 143 4.77 -23.13 -3.76
C ALA A 143 4.75 -24.06 -2.52
N VAL A 144 4.47 -23.52 -1.33
CA VAL A 144 4.40 -24.30 -0.08
C VAL A 144 3.12 -25.12 -0.07
N LYS A 145 3.20 -26.40 0.27
CA LYS A 145 2.02 -27.26 0.42
C LYS A 145 1.36 -27.01 1.78
N ASP A 146 0.05 -27.19 1.82
CA ASP A 146 -0.79 -26.97 3.00
C ASP A 146 -0.25 -27.62 4.30
N PRO A 147 0.21 -28.89 4.32
CA PRO A 147 0.77 -29.49 5.53
C PRO A 147 2.09 -28.86 6.01
N ASP A 148 2.80 -28.16 5.13
CA ASP A 148 4.13 -27.61 5.39
C ASP A 148 4.09 -26.11 5.79
N LEU A 149 2.90 -25.50 5.84
CA LEU A 149 2.71 -24.08 6.13
C LEU A 149 3.22 -23.69 7.52
N ILE A 150 2.89 -24.48 8.55
CA ILE A 150 3.32 -24.20 9.92
C ILE A 150 4.85 -24.20 10.06
N ALA A 151 5.54 -25.01 9.24
CA ALA A 151 7.00 -25.09 9.25
C ALA A 151 7.68 -23.87 8.59
N GLN A 152 6.92 -23.02 7.89
CA GLN A 152 7.42 -21.76 7.33
C GLN A 152 7.38 -20.61 8.34
N LEU A 153 6.65 -20.79 9.45
CA LEU A 153 6.53 -19.76 10.48
C LEU A 153 7.75 -19.78 11.41
N PRO A 154 8.12 -18.63 11.98
CA PRO A 154 8.96 -18.59 13.16
C PRO A 154 8.42 -19.51 14.26
N PRO A 155 9.26 -20.02 15.17
CA PRO A 155 8.78 -20.82 16.30
C PRO A 155 7.72 -20.06 17.09
N ALA A 156 6.63 -20.74 17.44
CA ALA A 156 5.60 -20.17 18.30
C ALA A 156 6.23 -19.71 19.63
N GLN A 157 5.76 -18.57 20.14
CA GLN A 157 6.16 -18.13 21.47
C GLN A 157 5.66 -19.13 22.51
N ALA A 158 6.40 -19.28 23.62
CA ALA A 158 6.03 -20.18 24.70
C ALA A 158 4.72 -19.74 25.40
N ASP A 159 4.38 -18.45 25.30
CA ASP A 159 3.11 -17.90 25.75
C ASP A 159 2.07 -18.00 24.62
N SER A 160 0.94 -18.66 24.90
CA SER A 160 -0.19 -18.79 23.98
C SER A 160 -1.21 -17.66 24.13
N THR A 161 -0.93 -16.64 24.94
CA THR A 161 -1.82 -15.50 25.13
C THR A 161 -1.92 -14.70 23.82
N PRO A 162 -3.14 -14.42 23.32
CA PRO A 162 -3.31 -13.56 22.15
C PRO A 162 -2.68 -12.17 22.37
N PRO A 163 -1.98 -11.59 21.38
CA PRO A 163 -1.55 -10.20 21.47
C PRO A 163 -2.75 -9.28 21.69
N ALA A 164 -2.53 -8.19 22.45
CA ALA A 164 -3.53 -7.13 22.55
C ALA A 164 -3.91 -6.64 21.15
N ASN A 165 -5.18 -6.36 20.91
CA ASN A 165 -5.63 -5.84 19.62
C ASN A 165 -5.84 -4.33 19.72
N GLU A 166 -4.81 -3.58 19.34
CA GLU A 166 -4.74 -2.12 19.35
C GLU A 166 -4.93 -1.54 17.94
N THR A 167 -5.30 -2.38 16.97
CA THR A 167 -5.44 -2.05 15.54
C THR A 167 -6.17 -0.74 15.31
N PHE A 168 -7.29 -0.49 16.02
CA PHE A 168 -8.07 0.74 15.85
C PHE A 168 -7.27 1.98 16.26
N THR A 169 -6.67 1.97 17.45
CA THR A 169 -5.88 3.09 17.98
C THR A 169 -4.69 3.38 17.10
N LEU A 170 -3.90 2.35 16.78
CA LEU A 170 -2.71 2.50 15.95
C LEU A 170 -3.05 2.93 14.52
N TRP A 171 -4.16 2.45 13.96
CA TRP A 171 -4.62 2.92 12.65
C TRP A 171 -5.05 4.39 12.68
N PHE A 172 -5.73 4.81 13.74
CA PHE A 172 -6.06 6.23 13.93
C PHE A 172 -4.80 7.11 13.96
N ASP A 173 -3.75 6.66 14.62
CA ASP A 173 -2.46 7.37 14.66
C ASP A 173 -1.81 7.49 13.26
N VAL A 174 -1.98 6.49 12.38
CA VAL A 174 -1.53 6.56 10.97
C VAL A 174 -2.24 7.68 10.22
N MET A 175 -3.53 7.86 10.46
CA MET A 175 -4.36 8.85 9.77
C MET A 175 -4.14 10.27 10.29
N GLN A 176 -3.81 10.41 11.58
CA GLN A 176 -3.78 11.70 12.24
C GLN A 176 -2.90 12.77 11.55
N PRO A 177 -1.68 12.45 11.08
CA PRO A 177 -0.84 13.43 10.37
C PRO A 177 -1.45 13.91 9.04
N LEU A 178 -2.29 13.10 8.39
CA LEU A 178 -2.95 13.44 7.12
C LEU A 178 -4.05 14.50 7.30
N MET A 179 -4.53 14.69 8.53
CA MET A 179 -5.48 15.74 8.90
C MET A 179 -4.82 17.12 9.08
N SER A 180 -3.49 17.17 9.04
CA SER A 180 -2.70 18.37 9.31
C SER A 180 -2.01 18.91 8.05
N ALA A 181 -1.81 20.23 8.02
CA ALA A 181 -0.97 20.92 7.05
C ALA A 181 0.45 21.21 7.60
N ALA A 182 0.80 20.69 8.78
CA ALA A 182 2.10 20.91 9.40
C ALA A 182 3.24 20.30 8.58
N THR A 183 4.38 21.00 8.54
CA THR A 183 5.64 20.47 8.00
C THR A 183 6.06 19.21 8.77
N GLY A 184 6.55 18.19 8.07
CA GLY A 184 7.02 16.93 8.67
C GLY A 184 5.89 15.92 8.94
N ARG A 185 4.66 16.19 8.46
CA ARG A 185 3.53 15.25 8.60
C ARG A 185 3.80 13.90 7.95
N GLU A 186 4.57 13.87 6.87
CA GLU A 186 4.97 12.66 6.17
C GLU A 186 5.85 11.77 7.05
N ILE A 187 6.77 12.35 7.83
CA ILE A 187 7.59 11.61 8.80
C ILE A 187 6.72 11.09 9.94
N ALA A 188 5.84 11.95 10.48
CA ALA A 188 4.92 11.53 11.54
C ALA A 188 3.99 10.38 11.08
N HIS A 189 3.48 10.45 9.85
CA HIS A 189 2.66 9.40 9.23
C HIS A 189 3.43 8.09 9.13
N LEU A 190 4.63 8.11 8.56
CA LEU A 190 5.46 6.91 8.41
C LEU A 190 5.88 6.30 9.75
N ASN A 191 6.12 7.12 10.78
CA ASN A 191 6.42 6.66 12.13
C ASN A 191 5.24 5.92 12.77
N ALA A 192 4.05 6.50 12.71
CA ALA A 192 2.85 5.82 13.18
C ALA A 192 2.57 4.55 12.36
N PHE A 193 2.84 4.59 11.06
CA PHE A 193 2.61 3.45 10.18
C PHE A 193 3.54 2.27 10.50
N ALA A 194 4.80 2.52 10.87
CA ALA A 194 5.71 1.45 11.28
C ALA A 194 5.18 0.73 12.53
N LEU A 195 4.65 1.45 13.51
CA LEU A 195 4.05 0.86 14.72
C LEU A 195 2.82 0.02 14.37
N PHE A 196 1.95 0.53 13.50
CA PHE A 196 0.79 -0.20 13.02
C PHE A 196 1.18 -1.47 12.24
N ALA A 197 2.19 -1.39 11.37
CA ALA A 197 2.66 -2.52 10.58
C ALA A 197 3.26 -3.62 11.47
N ALA A 198 4.09 -3.26 12.46
CA ALA A 198 4.61 -4.20 13.45
C ALA A 198 3.49 -4.92 14.21
N HIS A 199 2.54 -4.15 14.74
CA HIS A 199 1.37 -4.71 15.44
C HIS A 199 0.53 -5.64 14.56
N SER A 200 0.31 -5.26 13.30
CA SER A 200 -0.46 -6.06 12.35
C SER A 200 0.27 -7.36 11.99
N ALA A 201 1.61 -7.33 11.90
CA ALA A 201 2.42 -8.51 11.70
C ALA A 201 2.30 -9.48 12.89
N ASP A 202 2.35 -8.98 14.13
CA ASP A 202 2.19 -9.82 15.34
C ASP A 202 0.82 -10.49 15.41
N LEU A 203 -0.26 -9.74 15.13
CA LEU A 203 -1.61 -10.29 15.07
C LEU A 203 -1.77 -11.33 13.97
N ALA A 204 -1.21 -11.08 12.78
CA ALA A 204 -1.27 -12.01 11.66
C ALA A 204 -0.45 -13.29 11.93
N LEU A 205 0.72 -13.17 12.57
CA LEU A 205 1.53 -14.32 12.98
C LEU A 205 0.80 -15.17 14.03
N TYR A 206 0.18 -14.54 15.03
CA TYR A 206 -0.64 -15.25 16.00
C TYR A 206 -1.79 -16.01 15.32
N ARG A 207 -2.50 -15.37 14.37
CA ARG A 207 -3.55 -16.04 13.58
C ARG A 207 -3.00 -17.21 12.77
N ALA A 208 -1.82 -17.07 12.17
CA ALA A 208 -1.20 -18.13 11.37
C ALA A 208 -0.88 -19.38 12.21
N HIS A 209 -0.47 -19.22 13.47
CA HIS A 209 -0.26 -20.35 14.37
C HIS A 209 -1.56 -20.99 14.88
N ASN A 210 -2.64 -20.22 14.99
CA ASN A 210 -3.87 -20.64 15.68
C ASN A 210 -5.07 -20.88 14.75
N ALA A 211 -4.89 -20.73 13.43
CA ALA A 211 -5.95 -20.96 12.44
C ALA A 211 -6.40 -22.43 12.46
N ALA A 212 -7.73 -22.63 12.50
CA ALA A 212 -8.32 -23.96 12.48
C ALA A 212 -8.34 -24.56 11.06
N GLU A 213 -8.59 -23.72 10.06
CA GLU A 213 -8.67 -24.11 8.66
C GLU A 213 -7.39 -23.73 7.92
N THR A 214 -6.94 -24.59 7.00
CA THR A 214 -5.70 -24.36 6.26
C THR A 214 -5.77 -23.13 5.34
N ALA A 215 -6.94 -22.84 4.78
CA ALA A 215 -7.15 -21.63 3.99
C ALA A 215 -6.92 -20.36 4.82
N ASP A 216 -7.42 -20.35 6.07
CA ASP A 216 -7.24 -19.25 7.01
C ASP A 216 -5.78 -19.13 7.45
N GLN A 217 -5.11 -20.27 7.69
CA GLN A 217 -3.68 -20.29 8.00
C GLN A 217 -2.85 -19.66 6.87
N ARG A 218 -3.11 -20.05 5.63
CA ARG A 218 -2.41 -19.51 4.45
C ARG A 218 -2.66 -18.01 4.28
N ALA A 219 -3.91 -17.58 4.46
CA ALA A 219 -4.26 -16.16 4.40
C ALA A 219 -3.57 -15.36 5.52
N ALA A 220 -3.50 -15.89 6.74
CA ALA A 220 -2.80 -15.27 7.85
C ALA A 220 -1.28 -15.20 7.62
N ILE A 221 -0.67 -16.22 7.01
CA ILE A 221 0.75 -16.19 6.60
C ILE A 221 0.98 -15.11 5.54
N ALA A 222 0.10 -15.00 4.55
CA ALA A 222 0.20 -13.95 3.53
C ALA A 222 0.10 -12.54 4.14
N ASP A 223 -0.86 -12.36 5.07
CA ASP A 223 -1.05 -11.11 5.81
C ASP A 223 0.19 -10.77 6.66
N TRP A 224 0.75 -11.76 7.35
CA TRP A 224 1.97 -11.61 8.14
C TRP A 224 3.16 -11.19 7.28
N LEU A 225 3.42 -11.88 6.17
CA LEU A 225 4.51 -11.53 5.25
C LEU A 225 4.34 -10.13 4.66
N TYR A 226 3.11 -9.73 4.34
CA TYR A 226 2.81 -8.39 3.85
C TYR A 226 3.13 -7.33 4.92
N TRP A 227 2.64 -7.49 6.15
CA TRP A 227 2.88 -6.51 7.22
C TRP A 227 4.33 -6.46 7.68
N LEU A 228 5.02 -7.61 7.70
CA LEU A 228 6.45 -7.66 7.99
C LEU A 228 7.24 -6.89 6.92
N HIS A 229 6.93 -7.10 5.64
CA HIS A 229 7.56 -6.35 4.57
C HIS A 229 7.26 -4.83 4.64
N GLN A 230 6.02 -4.46 4.95
CA GLN A 230 5.66 -3.06 5.19
C GLN A 230 6.49 -2.45 6.32
N TYR A 231 6.64 -3.17 7.44
CA TYR A 231 7.46 -2.73 8.57
C TYR A 231 8.93 -2.53 8.17
N ASP A 232 9.52 -3.48 7.43
CA ASP A 232 10.91 -3.38 6.95
C ASP A 232 11.10 -2.16 6.05
N LEU A 233 10.19 -1.92 5.10
CA LEU A 233 10.25 -0.74 4.23
C LEU A 233 10.14 0.58 5.01
N LEU A 234 9.26 0.63 6.01
CA LEU A 234 9.04 1.83 6.83
C LEU A 234 10.23 2.11 7.73
N THR A 235 10.85 1.08 8.31
CA THR A 235 12.04 1.23 9.16
C THR A 235 13.29 1.59 8.36
N GLU A 236 13.47 1.01 7.16
CA GLU A 236 14.52 1.44 6.21
C GLU A 236 14.40 2.94 5.89
N ALA A 237 13.18 3.39 5.59
CA ALA A 237 12.92 4.80 5.31
C ALA A 237 13.22 5.73 6.50
N GLN A 238 12.88 5.32 7.73
CA GLN A 238 13.17 6.09 8.94
C GLN A 238 14.67 6.23 9.22
N ALA A 239 15.44 5.17 8.96
CA ALA A 239 16.88 5.17 9.18
C ALA A 239 17.59 6.21 8.30
N ASP A 240 17.17 6.36 7.04
CA ASP A 240 17.72 7.36 6.11
C ASP A 240 17.37 8.80 6.52
N VAL A 241 16.13 9.04 6.98
CA VAL A 241 15.71 10.35 7.49
C VAL A 241 16.55 10.76 8.71
N THR A 242 16.78 9.82 9.63
CA THR A 242 17.59 10.07 10.83
C THR A 242 19.07 10.30 10.51
N ALA A 243 19.61 9.61 9.49
CA ALA A 243 21.01 9.77 9.08
C ALA A 243 21.32 11.12 8.41
N LYS A 244 20.30 11.86 7.95
CA LYS A 244 20.42 13.15 7.25
C LYS A 244 20.06 14.36 8.12
N ALA A 245 19.61 14.14 9.36
CA ALA A 245 19.28 15.18 10.33
C ALA A 245 20.48 15.53 11.22
#